data_AF-A0A6P2CAZ6-F1
#
_entry.id   AF-A0A6P2CAZ6-F1
#
_cell.length_a   1.000
_cell.length_b   1.000
_cell.length_c   1.000
_cell.angle_alpha   90.00
_cell.angle_beta   90.00
_cell.angle_gamma   90.00
#
_symmetry.space_group_name_H-M   'P 1'
#
loop_
_entity.id
_entity.type
_entity.pdbx_description
1 polymer ?
#
loop_
_entity_poly.entity_id
_entity_poly.type
_entity_poly.pdbx_seq_one_letter_code
_entity_poly.pdbx_strand_id
1 'polypeptide(L)'
;MDDTADRVAAAVLAVGSVAALHGGKFGEVATYLPGRRVEGVRLSYPGAQVHVTAYPDGPLHDVAEQIRAAVAPLVGEPVDVTIEDVVARGPLLSP
;
A
#
# COMPACT_ATOMS: atom_id res chain seq x y z
N MET A 1 12.64 9.74 13.53
CA MET A 1 12.61 10.30 12.17
C MET A 1 12.14 9.17 11.29
N ASP A 2 11.07 9.39 10.55
CA ASP A 2 10.45 8.35 9.73
C ASP A 2 11.31 8.11 8.49
N ASP A 3 11.56 6.83 8.19
CA ASP A 3 12.26 6.41 6.99
C ASP A 3 11.37 6.64 5.76
N THR A 4 11.95 6.66 4.56
CA THR A 4 11.19 6.74 3.31
C THR A 4 10.11 5.64 3.25
N ALA A 5 10.40 4.43 3.73
CA ALA A 5 9.42 3.35 3.77
C ALA A 5 8.21 3.68 4.66
N ASP A 6 8.43 4.32 5.81
CA ASP A 6 7.34 4.74 6.71
C ASP A 6 6.47 5.81 6.07
N ARG A 7 7.11 6.77 5.39
CA ARG A 7 6.42 7.86 4.70
C ARG A 7 5.55 7.31 3.56
N VAL A 8 6.05 6.32 2.81
CA VAL A 8 5.27 5.64 1.78
C VAL A 8 4.10 4.88 2.40
N ALA A 9 4.34 4.09 3.45
CA ALA A 9 3.28 3.36 4.16
C ALA A 9 2.16 4.30 4.64
N ALA A 10 2.53 5.43 5.25
CA ALA A 10 1.58 6.44 5.70
C ALA A 10 0.79 7.07 4.54
N ALA A 11 1.45 7.40 3.42
CA ALA A 11 0.79 7.96 2.25
C ALA A 11 -0.22 6.97 1.62
N VAL A 12 0.12 5.69 1.56
CA VAL A 12 -0.76 4.62 1.06
C VAL A 12 -1.98 4.45 1.95
N LEU A 13 -1.79 4.39 3.28
CA LEU A 13 -2.89 4.22 4.23
C LEU A 13 -3.80 5.46 4.32
N ALA A 14 -3.34 6.63 3.87
CA ALA A 14 -4.17 7.83 3.76
C ALA A 14 -5.11 7.82 2.54
N VAL A 15 -4.92 6.90 1.58
CA VAL A 15 -5.83 6.72 0.46
C VAL A 15 -7.09 6.03 0.97
N GLY A 16 -8.23 6.73 0.94
CA GLY A 16 -9.46 6.27 1.59
C GLY A 16 -9.98 4.91 1.09
N SER A 17 -9.66 4.50 -0.13
CA SER A 17 -10.01 3.21 -0.73
C SER A 17 -9.08 2.05 -0.33
N VAL A 18 -8.01 2.32 0.42
CA VAL A 18 -7.09 1.31 0.97
C VAL A 18 -7.56 0.87 2.36
N ALA A 19 -7.71 -0.44 2.55
CA ALA A 19 -8.07 -1.03 3.83
C ALA A 19 -6.84 -1.29 4.71
N ALA A 20 -5.76 -1.79 4.10
CA ALA A 20 -4.50 -2.10 4.78
C ALA A 20 -3.34 -2.25 3.79
N LEU A 21 -2.11 -2.18 4.30
CA LEU A 21 -0.93 -2.71 3.62
C LEU A 21 -0.93 -4.25 3.74
N HIS A 22 -0.44 -4.92 2.70
CA HIS A 22 -0.40 -6.38 2.65
C HIS A 22 1.03 -6.85 2.36
N GLY A 23 1.58 -7.76 3.19
CA GLY A 23 2.95 -8.27 3.02
C GLY A 23 3.17 -9.17 1.79
N GLY A 24 2.17 -9.34 0.93
CA GLY A 24 2.13 -10.39 -0.10
C GLY A 24 1.79 -11.78 0.48
N LYS A 25 1.49 -12.75 -0.39
CA LYS A 25 1.01 -14.10 0.01
C LYS A 25 1.88 -14.82 1.06
N PHE A 26 3.17 -14.50 1.11
CA PHE A 26 4.15 -15.09 2.04
C PHE A 26 4.87 -14.07 2.93
N GLY A 27 4.39 -12.82 3.01
CA GLY A 27 5.07 -11.77 3.78
C GLY A 27 6.37 -11.26 3.13
N GLU A 28 6.59 -11.56 1.85
CA GLU A 28 7.80 -11.27 1.07
C GLU A 28 7.95 -9.78 0.71
N VAL A 29 6.87 -8.99 0.78
CA VAL A 29 6.90 -7.56 0.49
C VAL A 29 7.02 -6.78 1.78
N ALA A 30 8.26 -6.42 2.11
CA ALA A 30 8.56 -5.54 3.22
C ALA A 30 9.89 -4.82 3.00
N THR A 31 10.02 -3.64 3.61
CA THR A 31 11.29 -2.93 3.73
C THR A 31 11.82 -3.14 5.13
N TYR A 32 13.00 -3.76 5.23
CA TYR A 32 13.66 -4.05 6.50
C TYR A 32 14.49 -2.85 6.93
N LEU A 33 14.24 -2.38 8.15
CA LEU A 33 14.93 -1.28 8.80
C LEU A 33 15.62 -1.79 10.07
N PRO A 34 16.56 -1.04 10.67
CA PRO A 34 17.18 -1.47 11.92
C PRO A 34 16.15 -1.78 13.01
N GLY A 35 16.04 -3.05 13.40
CA GLY A 35 15.17 -3.54 14.47
C GLY A 35 13.68 -3.71 14.12
N ARG A 36 13.24 -3.45 12.88
CA ARG A 36 11.84 -3.59 12.47
C ARG A 36 11.66 -3.74 10.96
N ARG A 37 10.44 -3.97 10.49
CA ARG A 37 10.10 -3.95 9.07
C ARG A 37 8.83 -3.15 8.81
N VAL A 38 8.73 -2.58 7.61
CA VAL A 38 7.52 -1.95 7.08
C VAL A 38 6.89 -2.92 6.09
N GLU A 39 5.74 -3.49 6.42
CA GLU A 39 5.03 -4.45 5.56
C GLU A 39 4.37 -3.76 4.37
N GLY A 40 4.25 -4.48 3.25
CA GLY A 40 3.56 -4.04 2.05
C GLY A 40 4.26 -2.95 1.24
N VAL A 41 5.45 -2.51 1.66
CA VAL A 41 6.28 -1.54 0.94
C VAL A 41 7.64 -2.14 0.66
N ARG A 42 8.07 -2.14 -0.61
CA ARG A 42 9.44 -2.46 -1.02
C ARG A 42 10.02 -1.28 -1.79
N LEU A 43 11.00 -0.60 -1.20
CA LEU A 43 11.73 0.45 -1.89
C LEU A 43 12.63 -0.15 -2.98
N SER A 44 12.63 0.45 -4.16
CA SER A 44 13.54 0.13 -5.28
C SER A 44 14.07 1.43 -5.86
N TYR A 45 15.27 1.45 -6.44
CA TYR A 45 15.73 2.67 -7.12
C TYR A 45 15.75 2.46 -8.63
N PRO A 46 15.06 3.31 -9.42
CA PRO A 46 14.09 4.34 -8.99
C PRO A 46 12.73 3.71 -8.61
N GLY A 47 11.98 4.28 -7.65
CA GLY A 47 10.59 3.89 -7.38
C GLY A 47 10.28 3.03 -6.14
N ALA A 48 9.19 2.27 -6.21
CA ALA A 48 8.77 1.36 -5.14
C ALA A 48 7.74 0.34 -5.64
N GLN A 49 7.56 -0.71 -4.84
CA GLN A 49 6.42 -1.61 -4.95
C GLN A 49 5.56 -1.53 -3.71
N VAL A 50 4.25 -1.50 -3.91
CA VAL A 50 3.25 -1.31 -2.86
C VAL A 50 2.19 -2.39 -3.01
N HIS A 51 1.95 -3.12 -1.93
CA HIS A 51 0.99 -4.22 -1.87
C HIS A 51 -0.07 -3.89 -0.83
N VAL A 52 -1.35 -3.95 -1.23
CA VAL A 52 -2.47 -3.48 -0.42
C VAL A 52 -3.65 -4.44 -0.45
N THR A 53 -4.49 -4.33 0.57
CA THR A 53 -5.88 -4.76 0.55
C THR A 53 -6.75 -3.53 0.31
N ALA A 54 -7.70 -3.61 -0.64
CA ALA A 54 -8.56 -2.48 -1.03
C ALA A 54 -10.02 -2.67 -0.56
N TYR A 55 -10.76 -1.57 -0.49
CA TYR A 55 -12.23 -1.59 -0.38
C TYR A 55 -12.88 -1.59 -1.77
N PRO A 56 -14.02 -2.28 -1.98
CA PRO A 56 -14.74 -2.34 -3.25
C PRO A 56 -15.63 -1.09 -3.48
N ASP A 57 -15.11 0.10 -3.18
CA ASP A 57 -15.87 1.36 -3.28
C ASP A 57 -15.89 1.93 -4.72
N GLY A 58 -15.16 1.31 -5.65
CA GLY A 58 -15.04 1.73 -7.04
C GLY A 58 -14.08 0.83 -7.85
N PRO A 59 -13.72 1.22 -9.09
CA PRO A 59 -12.78 0.46 -9.91
C PRO A 59 -11.41 0.32 -9.24
N LEU A 60 -10.89 -0.90 -9.15
CA LEU A 60 -9.58 -1.18 -8.55
C LEU A 60 -8.42 -0.47 -9.28
N HIS A 61 -8.60 -0.20 -10.57
CA HIS A 61 -7.65 0.59 -11.34
C HIS A 61 -7.48 2.01 -10.75
N ASP A 62 -8.56 2.64 -10.30
CA ASP A 62 -8.53 3.99 -9.74
C ASP A 62 -7.85 3.99 -8.36
N VAL A 63 -7.97 2.90 -7.59
CA VAL A 63 -7.22 2.71 -6.33
C VAL A 63 -5.72 2.70 -6.62
N ALA A 64 -5.29 1.95 -7.63
CA ALA A 64 -3.89 1.88 -8.01
C ALA A 64 -3.35 3.25 -8.48
N GLU A 65 -4.14 4.01 -9.24
CA GLU A 65 -3.76 5.37 -9.64
C GLU A 65 -3.66 6.34 -8.46
N GLN A 66 -4.60 6.29 -7.52
CA GLN A 66 -4.54 7.11 -6.31
C GLN A 66 -3.28 6.81 -5.48
N ILE A 67 -2.91 5.54 -5.36
CA ILE A 67 -1.67 5.12 -4.68
C ILE A 67 -0.45 5.63 -5.44
N ARG A 68 -0.38 5.44 -6.76
CA ARG A 68 0.72 5.94 -7.59
C ARG A 68 0.93 7.44 -7.41
N ALA A 69 -0.15 8.22 -7.49
CA ALA A 69 -0.11 9.67 -7.32
C ALA A 69 0.37 10.10 -5.93
N ALA A 70 -0.01 9.37 -4.88
CA ALA A 70 0.42 9.66 -3.50
C ALA A 70 1.89 9.29 -3.24
N VAL A 71 2.40 8.23 -3.88
CA VAL A 71 3.71 7.64 -3.57
C VAL A 71 4.83 8.15 -4.49
N ALA A 72 4.57 8.39 -5.77
CA ALA A 72 5.59 8.82 -6.73
C ALA A 72 6.41 10.06 -6.28
N PRO A 73 5.83 11.08 -5.62
CA PRO A 73 6.60 12.22 -5.10
C PRO A 73 7.63 11.87 -4.02
N LEU A 74 7.52 10.70 -3.39
CA LEU A 74 8.40 10.25 -2.30
C LEU A 74 9.57 9.42 -2.79
N VAL A 75 9.40 8.69 -3.90
CA VAL A 75 10.33 7.63 -4.34
C VAL A 75 10.71 7.67 -5.83
N GLY A 76 10.04 8.52 -6.61
CA GLY A 76 10.14 8.52 -8.07
C GLY A 76 9.28 7.43 -8.71
N GLU A 77 9.54 7.15 -9.98
CA GLU A 77 8.82 6.15 -10.78
C GLU A 77 9.74 5.01 -11.21
N PRO A 78 9.22 3.78 -11.41
CA PRO A 78 7.80 3.40 -11.32
C PRO A 78 7.31 3.13 -9.88
N VAL A 79 6.00 3.25 -9.67
CA VAL A 79 5.32 2.74 -8.47
C VAL A 79 4.43 1.58 -8.89
N ASP A 80 4.90 0.36 -8.65
CA ASP A 80 4.15 -0.86 -8.95
C ASP A 80 3.17 -1.12 -7.80
N VAL A 81 1.87 -1.17 -8.13
CA VAL A 81 0.80 -1.38 -7.14
C VAL A 81 0.15 -2.73 -7.39
N THR A 82 0.19 -3.59 -6.38
CA THR A 82 -0.51 -4.87 -6.37
C THR A 82 -1.66 -4.81 -5.36
N ILE A 83 -2.88 -5.07 -5.84
CA ILE A 83 -4.03 -5.28 -4.97
C ILE A 83 -4.12 -6.78 -4.70
N GLU A 84 -3.75 -7.17 -3.49
CA GLU A 84 -3.62 -8.57 -3.07
C GLU A 84 -4.97 -9.16 -2.65
N ASP A 85 -5.84 -8.31 -2.09
CA ASP A 85 -7.17 -8.70 -1.64
C ASP A 85 -8.14 -7.52 -1.69
N VAL A 86 -9.44 -7.82 -1.68
CA VAL A 86 -10.52 -6.85 -1.63
C VAL A 86 -11.48 -7.25 -0.52
N VAL A 87 -11.60 -6.38 0.49
CA VAL A 87 -12.46 -6.63 1.65
C VAL A 87 -13.58 -5.63 1.69
N ALA A 88 -14.77 -6.07 2.08
CA ALA A 88 -15.83 -5.11 2.41
C ALA A 88 -15.36 -4.21 3.58
N ARG A 89 -15.77 -2.94 3.57
CA ARG A 89 -15.82 -2.19 4.84
C ARG A 89 -16.70 -3.01 5.80
N GLY A 90 -16.39 -2.99 7.10
CA GLY A 90 -17.07 -3.80 8.13
C GLY A 90 -18.60 -3.89 7.93
N PRO A 91 -19.25 -4.92 8.47
CA PRO A 91 -20.48 -5.48 7.91
C PRO A 91 -21.62 -4.47 7.70
N LEU A 92 -22.48 -4.72 6.69
CA LEU A 92 -23.90 -4.35 6.83
C LEU A 92 -24.40 -5.03 8.12
N LEU A 93 -24.85 -4.27 9.11
CA LEU A 93 -25.38 -4.87 10.35
C LEU A 93 -26.71 -5.62 10.10
N SER A 94 -26.74 -6.88 10.57
CA SER A 94 -27.85 -7.68 11.14
C SER A 94 -28.90 -8.31 10.20
N PRO A 95 -29.51 -9.49 10.55
CA PRO A 95 -29.76 -10.05 11.89
C PRO A 95 -28.72 -11.03 12.43
#